data_AF-A0AAD8E8I4-F1
#
_entry.id   AF-A0AAD8E8I4-F1
#
_cell.length_a   1.000
_cell.length_b   1.000
_cell.length_c   1.000
_cell.angle_alpha   90.00
_cell.angle_beta   90.00
_cell.angle_gamma   90.00
#
_symmetry.space_group_name_H-M   'P 1'
#
loop_
_entity.id
_entity.type
_entity.pdbx_description
1 polymer ?
#
loop_
_entity_poly.entity_id
_entity_poly.type
_entity_poly.pdbx_seq_one_letter_code
_entity_poly.pdbx_strand_id
1 'polypeptide(L)'
;MQSTMLVHLDKWMMDETQYDFTPKGALKLHTIKQVCLGIKKSWSRVREDIIVKSFKKCGVSNALDGSEDNLIYEEGTMMTKRKESSDDNF
;
A
#
# COMPACT_ATOMS: atom_id res chain seq x y z
N MET A 1 4.74 2.60 -11.88
CA MET A 1 3.55 2.70 -11.00
C MET A 1 3.97 3.46 -9.74
N GLN A 2 3.56 4.72 -9.58
CA GLN A 2 3.76 5.44 -8.33
C GLN A 2 2.96 4.71 -7.24
N SER A 3 3.62 4.32 -6.15
CA SER A 3 3.03 3.50 -5.08
C SER A 3 1.94 4.29 -4.36
N THR A 4 0.67 3.98 -4.63
CA THR A 4 -0.50 4.65 -4.05
C THR A 4 -0.52 4.60 -2.52
N MET A 5 0.17 3.61 -1.94
CA MET A 5 0.34 3.45 -0.50
C MET A 5 1.17 4.56 0.14
N LEU A 6 2.28 4.95 -0.49
CA LEU A 6 3.13 6.04 -0.01
C LEU A 6 2.38 7.37 -0.12
N VAL A 7 1.71 7.60 -1.26
CA VAL A 7 0.91 8.81 -1.47
C VAL A 7 -0.23 8.94 -0.45
N HIS A 8 -0.85 7.83 -0.03
CA HIS A 8 -1.92 7.87 0.97
C HIS A 8 -1.39 8.03 2.39
N LEU A 9 -0.25 7.41 2.71
CA LEU A 9 0.42 7.61 3.99
C LEU A 9 0.90 9.06 4.11
N ASP A 10 1.51 9.61 3.06
CA ASP A 10 1.96 11.00 3.01
C ASP A 10 0.77 11.95 3.13
N LYS A 11 -0.33 11.69 2.42
CA LYS A 11 -1.56 12.49 2.55
C LYS A 11 -2.15 12.41 3.95
N TRP A 12 -2.13 11.25 4.61
CA TRP A 12 -2.55 11.11 6.01
C TRP A 12 -1.59 11.84 6.95
N MET A 13 -0.29 11.78 6.68
CA MET A 13 0.76 12.48 7.42
C MET A 13 0.75 14.00 7.21
N MET A 14 0.03 14.49 6.19
CA MET A 14 -0.16 15.91 5.79
C MET A 14 -1.58 16.44 6.10
N ASP A 15 -2.45 15.66 6.74
CA ASP A 15 -3.81 16.08 7.11
C ASP A 15 -3.74 17.01 8.35
N GLU A 16 -4.02 18.30 8.13
CA GLU A 16 -3.92 19.42 9.09
C GLU A 16 -4.77 19.30 10.34
N THR A 17 -5.65 18.31 10.41
CA THR A 17 -6.61 18.15 11.51
C THR A 17 -6.04 17.46 12.75
N GLN A 18 -4.78 16.98 12.73
CA GLN A 18 -4.19 16.20 13.86
C GLN A 18 -2.81 16.69 14.33
N TYR A 19 -2.42 17.92 14.01
CA TYR A 19 -1.15 18.47 14.50
C TYR A 19 -1.32 19.22 15.80
N ASP A 20 -0.72 18.66 16.85
CA ASP A 20 -0.40 19.43 18.03
C ASP A 20 0.93 20.17 17.80
N PHE A 21 1.04 21.37 18.34
CA PHE A 21 2.32 22.05 18.47
C PHE A 21 2.84 21.89 19.90
N THR A 22 4.15 21.71 20.04
CA THR A 22 4.79 21.85 21.35
C THR A 22 4.62 23.30 21.85
N PRO A 23 4.71 23.56 23.16
CA PRO A 23 4.65 24.94 23.69
C PRO A 23 5.69 25.91 23.08
N LYS A 24 6.76 25.37 22.48
CA LYS A 24 7.81 26.13 21.76
C LYS A 24 7.51 26.34 20.27
N GLY A 25 6.34 25.91 19.77
CA GLY A 25 5.92 26.10 18.38
C GLY A 25 6.44 25.06 17.39
N ALA A 26 7.19 24.04 17.83
CA ALA A 26 7.59 22.93 16.96
C ALA A 26 6.43 21.95 16.76
N LEU A 27 6.31 21.37 15.55
CA LEU A 27 5.35 20.31 15.25
C LEU A 27 5.58 19.13 16.21
N LYS A 28 4.54 18.70 16.92
CA LYS A 28 4.63 17.53 17.80
C LYS A 28 4.72 16.27 16.95
N LEU A 29 5.67 15.41 17.30
CA LEU A 29 5.79 14.10 16.66
C LEU A 29 4.53 13.27 16.95
N HIS A 30 4.02 12.61 15.93
CA HIS A 30 2.96 11.62 16.10
C HIS A 30 3.41 10.53 17.08
N THR A 31 2.51 10.17 17.99
CA THR A 31 2.73 9.01 18.85
C THR A 31 2.75 7.72 18.02
N ILE A 32 3.44 6.69 18.52
CA ILE A 32 3.45 5.36 17.88
C ILE A 32 2.02 4.87 17.59
N LYS A 33 1.08 5.12 18.51
CA LYS A 33 -0.34 4.77 18.34
C LYS A 33 -0.97 5.43 17.11
N GLN A 34 -0.70 6.72 16.88
CA GLN A 34 -1.21 7.43 15.72
C GLN A 34 -0.64 6.85 14.43
N VAL A 35 0.67 6.59 14.40
CA VAL A 35 1.34 5.97 13.24
C VAL A 35 0.76 4.58 12.94
N CYS A 36 0.60 3.73 13.95
CA CYS A 36 -0.02 2.41 13.78
C CYS A 36 -1.45 2.49 13.24
N LEU A 37 -2.24 3.48 13.69
CA LEU A 37 -3.60 3.69 13.21
C LEU A 37 -3.61 4.15 11.74
N GLY A 38 -2.71 5.06 11.35
CA GLY A 38 -2.55 5.52 9.98
C GLY A 38 -2.19 4.36 9.04
N ILE A 39 -1.21 3.55 9.45
CA ILE A 39 -0.81 2.33 8.74
C ILE A 39 -2.03 1.41 8.58
N LYS A 40 -2.71 1.04 9.68
CA LYS A 40 -3.89 0.16 9.64
C LYS A 40 -4.98 0.68 8.71
N LYS A 41 -5.28 1.98 8.76
CA LYS A 41 -6.30 2.62 7.91
C LYS A 41 -5.89 2.56 6.43
N SER A 42 -4.63 2.79 6.11
CA SER A 42 -4.12 2.69 4.74
C SER A 42 -4.20 1.26 4.22
N TRP A 43 -3.79 0.26 5.01
CA TRP A 43 -3.86 -1.15 4.62
C TRP A 43 -5.30 -1.65 4.45
N SER A 44 -6.27 -1.16 5.22
CA SER A 44 -7.69 -1.56 5.08
C SER A 44 -8.30 -1.26 3.70
N ARG A 45 -7.64 -0.43 2.90
CA ARG A 45 -8.09 -0.06 1.53
C ARG A 45 -7.46 -0.94 0.47
N VAL A 46 -6.45 -1.73 0.82
CA VAL A 46 -5.79 -2.67 -0.08
C VAL A 46 -6.43 -4.03 0.11
N ARG A 47 -6.79 -4.68 -1.00
CA ARG A 47 -7.31 -6.04 -0.95
C ARG A 47 -6.21 -7.01 -0.49
N GLU A 48 -6.56 -7.96 0.36
CA GLU A 48 -5.63 -8.95 0.92
C GLU A 48 -4.87 -9.73 -0.17
N ASP A 49 -5.52 -10.03 -1.31
CA ASP A 49 -4.88 -10.73 -2.42
C ASP A 49 -3.68 -9.97 -3.00
N ILE A 50 -3.74 -8.64 -3.02
CA ILE A 50 -2.67 -7.77 -3.49
C ILE A 50 -1.53 -7.75 -2.47
N ILE A 51 -1.88 -7.69 -1.19
CA ILE A 51 -0.92 -7.73 -0.08
C ILE A 51 -0.12 -9.02 -0.14
N VAL A 52 -0.81 -10.17 -0.13
CA VAL A 52 -0.19 -11.49 -0.18
C VAL A 52 0.69 -11.66 -1.41
N LYS A 53 0.23 -11.26 -2.60
CA LYS A 53 1.03 -11.31 -3.83
C LYS A 53 2.29 -10.44 -3.75
N SER A 54 2.19 -9.25 -3.15
CA SER A 54 3.36 -8.37 -3.01
C SER A 54 4.42 -8.96 -2.09
N PHE A 55 4.02 -9.57 -0.95
CA PHE A 55 4.94 -10.27 -0.06
C PHE A 55 5.60 -11.47 -0.77
N LYS A 56 4.79 -12.30 -1.45
CA LYS A 56 5.29 -13.42 -2.25
C LYS A 56 6.21 -12.98 -3.39
N LYS A 57 6.00 -11.83 -4.04
CA LYS A 57 6.94 -11.30 -5.05
C LYS A 57 8.28 -10.87 -4.45
N CYS A 58 8.30 -10.48 -3.17
CA CYS A 58 9.49 -10.07 -2.44
C CYS A 58 10.20 -11.23 -1.71
N GLY A 59 9.81 -12.49 -1.94
CA GLY A 59 10.44 -13.62 -1.24
C GLY A 59 9.93 -13.83 0.19
N VAL A 60 8.82 -13.20 0.58
CA VAL A 60 8.25 -13.30 1.92
C VAL A 60 7.01 -14.21 1.87
N SER A 61 7.15 -15.43 2.42
CA SER A 61 6.07 -16.39 2.62
C SER A 61 5.79 -16.56 4.12
N ASN A 62 4.58 -17.04 4.48
CA ASN A 62 4.24 -17.33 5.89
C ASN A 62 4.63 -18.76 6.28
N ALA A 63 4.75 -19.65 5.30
CA ALA A 63 5.15 -21.03 5.47
C ALA A 63 6.66 -21.14 5.76
N LEU A 64 7.01 -21.36 7.04
CA LEU A 64 8.39 -21.61 7.47
C LEU A 64 8.97 -22.93 6.94
N ASP A 65 8.10 -23.84 6.47
CA ASP A 65 8.49 -25.13 5.90
C ASP A 65 8.80 -25.06 4.39
N GLY A 66 8.72 -23.88 3.78
CA GLY A 66 8.97 -23.67 2.35
C GLY A 66 7.87 -24.22 1.44
N SER A 67 6.73 -24.67 1.98
CA SER A 67 5.61 -25.21 1.20
C SER A 67 4.92 -24.19 0.29
N GLU A 68 5.18 -22.89 0.51
CA GLU A 68 4.70 -21.79 -0.32
C GLU A 68 5.78 -21.19 -1.23
N ASP A 69 7.01 -21.74 -1.25
CA ASP A 69 8.11 -21.17 -2.03
C ASP A 69 7.84 -21.23 -3.53
N ASN A 70 7.05 -22.21 -3.99
CA ASN A 70 6.58 -22.31 -5.37
C ASN A 70 5.60 -21.19 -5.77
N LEU A 71 4.99 -20.50 -4.79
CA LEU A 71 4.06 -19.38 -5.00
C LEU A 71 4.81 -18.03 -5.01
N ILE A 72 6.10 -18.03 -4.69
CA ILE A 72 6.98 -16.87 -4.76
C ILE A 72 7.29 -16.65 -6.25
N TYR A 73 7.08 -15.42 -6.73
CA TYR A 73 7.26 -15.00 -8.13
C TYR A 73 6.20 -15.40 -9.17
N GLU A 74 5.08 -16.03 -8.80
CA GLU A 74 3.98 -16.23 -9.75
C GLU A 74 3.50 -14.88 -10.32
N GLU A 75 3.65 -14.69 -11.64
CA GLU A 75 3.27 -13.47 -12.33
C GLU A 75 1.75 -13.50 -12.58
N GLY A 76 0.99 -13.02 -11.60
CA GLY A 76 -0.45 -12.83 -11.75
C GLY A 76 -0.73 -11.92 -12.94
N THR A 77 -1.37 -12.46 -13.98
CA THR A 77 -1.81 -11.72 -15.16
C THR A 77 -2.67 -10.55 -14.74
N MET A 78 -2.08 -9.35 -14.68
CA MET A 78 -2.83 -8.12 -14.54
C MET A 78 -3.56 -7.88 -15.85
N MET A 79 -4.74 -8.47 -16.00
CA MET A 79 -5.72 -8.06 -17.00
C MET A 79 -6.21 -6.65 -16.64
N THR A 80 -5.36 -5.64 -16.82
CA THR A 80 -5.83 -4.30 -17.15
C THR A 80 -6.45 -4.40 -18.53
N LYS A 81 -7.74 -4.73 -18.59
CA LYS A 81 -8.56 -4.59 -19.79
C LYS A 81 -8.70 -3.08 -20.06
N ARG A 82 -7.63 -2.47 -20.58
CA ARG A 82 -7.70 -1.19 -21.26
C ARG A 82 -8.56 -1.47 -22.49
N LYS A 83 -9.77 -0.93 -22.56
CA LYS A 83 -10.54 -0.93 -23.81
C LYS A 83 -9.67 -0.19 -24.83
N GLU A 84 -9.04 -0.94 -25.72
CA GLU A 84 -8.50 -0.41 -26.96
C GLU A 84 -9.73 -0.18 -27.84
N SER A 85 -10.22 1.06 -27.84
CA SER A 85 -11.22 1.51 -28.81
C SER A 85 -10.47 1.66 -30.13
N SER A 86 -10.63 0.69 -31.02
CA SER A 86 -10.23 0.84 -32.43
C SER A 86 -11.26 1.76 -33.07
N ASP A 87 -10.91 3.04 -33.23
CA ASP A 87 -11.62 3.94 -34.13
C ASP A 87 -10.96 3.82 -35.50
N ASP A 88 -11.26 2.73 -36.21
CA ASP A 88 -11.07 2.63 -37.66
C ASP A 88 -12.41 2.97 -38.31
N ASN A 89 -12.51 4.16 -38.91
CA ASN A 89 -13.50 4.37 -39.97
C ASN A 89 -12.89 5.17 -41.12
N PHE A 90 -13.08 4.59 -42.31
CA PHE A 90 -12.59 4.93 -43.64
C PHE A 90 -12.98 6.34 -44.12
#